data_AF-A0A1G9FBC7-F1
#
_entry.id   AF-A0A1G9FBC7-F1
#
_cell.length_a   1.000
_cell.length_b   1.000
_cell.length_c   1.000
_cell.angle_alpha   90.00
_cell.angle_beta   90.00
_cell.angle_gamma   90.00
#
_symmetry.space_group_name_H-M   'P 1'
#
loop_
_entity.id
_entity.type
_entity.pdbx_description
1 polymer ?
#
loop_
_entity_poly.entity_id
_entity_poly.type
_entity_poly.pdbx_seq_one_letter_code
_entity_poly.pdbx_strand_id
1 'polypeptide(L)'
;MNASAEGDRVGHLDKLDTTLDTPPPSGSGGSTSNAPVGRAASASERVETNTVADERTLDAWCAEIEAEPTRIRTRFPAAAREIGRTPGTSAEPGAERVEDGVRLRLLAALGGALAGDPDALSIEVHDLYRFGDADERRAVLLGLGQIEDLIGDRALDLVHDALRTNDPRLVAAALGTYASRLDDAAWRQAVLKCLFVGVPLRLVAGLERADDELRRMVADYAAERRAAGREVPADALSFLPAPTQTTRES
;
A
#
# COMPACT_ATOMS: atom_id res chain seq x y z
N MET A 1 -33.19 32.61 -7.22
CA MET A 1 -31.88 33.17 -7.63
C MET A 1 -31.02 32.02 -8.06
N ASN A 2 -30.66 31.95 -9.35
CA ASN A 2 -29.57 31.12 -9.86
C ASN A 2 -29.17 31.76 -11.19
N ALA A 3 -27.88 32.05 -11.38
CA ALA A 3 -27.39 32.77 -12.55
C ALA A 3 -26.00 32.25 -12.93
N SER A 4 -25.82 32.03 -14.25
CA SER A 4 -24.53 32.05 -14.97
C SER A 4 -23.53 30.92 -14.65
N ALA A 5 -22.63 30.50 -15.55
CA ALA A 5 -22.54 30.53 -17.02
C ALA A 5 -21.45 29.48 -17.42
N GLU A 6 -21.01 29.23 -18.66
CA GLU A 6 -21.27 29.82 -19.98
C GLU A 6 -21.02 28.75 -21.09
N GLY A 7 -21.25 29.06 -22.37
CA GLY A 7 -20.82 28.19 -23.47
C GLY A 7 -21.13 28.77 -24.86
N ASP A 8 -20.11 29.23 -25.58
CA ASP A 8 -20.25 29.82 -26.92
C ASP A 8 -19.02 29.54 -27.82
N ARG A 9 -19.28 29.53 -29.13
CA ARG A 9 -18.36 29.52 -30.29
C ARG A 9 -17.68 28.17 -30.64
N VAL A 10 -18.21 27.40 -31.60
CA VAL A 10 -18.37 27.64 -33.06
C VAL A 10 -17.04 27.60 -33.81
N GLY A 11 -16.88 26.57 -34.65
CA GLY A 11 -15.81 26.49 -35.64
C GLY A 11 -16.24 27.00 -37.02
N HIS A 12 -15.27 27.27 -37.89
CA HIS A 12 -15.48 27.46 -39.32
C HIS A 12 -14.28 26.93 -40.11
N LEU A 13 -14.54 26.38 -41.29
CA LEU A 13 -13.59 25.71 -42.17
C LEU A 13 -13.40 26.53 -43.47
N ASP A 14 -12.31 26.21 -44.17
CA ASP A 14 -11.96 26.60 -45.55
C ASP A 14 -11.71 28.09 -45.88
N LYS A 15 -10.52 28.35 -46.44
CA LYS A 15 -10.39 28.47 -47.92
C LYS A 15 -8.95 28.32 -48.42
N LEU A 16 -8.84 27.88 -49.68
CA LEU A 16 -7.62 27.66 -50.45
C LEU A 16 -7.35 28.85 -51.40
N ASP A 17 -6.07 29.23 -51.55
CA ASP A 17 -5.39 29.68 -52.79
C ASP A 17 -4.00 30.28 -52.40
N THR A 18 -2.97 30.45 -53.25
CA THR A 18 -2.41 29.70 -54.40
C THR A 18 -1.12 30.44 -54.84
N THR A 19 -0.10 29.73 -55.38
CA THR A 19 1.16 30.25 -56.01
C THR A 19 2.16 31.04 -55.11
N LEU A 20 3.48 31.09 -55.34
CA LEU A 20 4.35 30.78 -56.51
C LEU A 20 5.84 30.59 -56.05
N ASP A 21 6.66 29.87 -56.86
CA ASP A 21 8.16 29.96 -56.98
C ASP A 21 9.06 29.61 -55.75
N THR A 22 10.32 29.10 -55.80
CA THR A 22 11.30 28.62 -56.82
C THR A 22 12.28 27.62 -56.11
N PRO A 23 12.93 26.62 -56.76
CA PRO A 23 13.80 25.65 -56.06
C PRO A 23 15.30 26.02 -55.98
N PRO A 24 16.06 25.53 -54.97
CA PRO A 24 17.52 25.50 -54.95
C PRO A 24 18.12 24.10 -55.29
N PRO A 25 19.42 24.00 -55.63
CA PRO A 25 19.95 22.89 -56.42
C PRO A 25 20.55 21.71 -55.62
N SER A 26 20.70 20.59 -56.33
CA SER A 26 21.43 19.39 -55.91
C SER A 26 22.91 19.67 -55.57
N GLY A 27 23.29 19.48 -54.31
CA GLY A 27 24.68 19.52 -53.86
C GLY A 27 25.15 18.13 -53.39
N SER A 28 25.88 17.40 -54.23
CA SER A 28 26.53 16.15 -53.84
C SER A 28 27.79 16.43 -53.00
N GLY A 29 27.73 16.21 -51.70
CA GLY A 29 28.85 16.35 -50.77
C GLY A 29 28.95 15.16 -49.84
N GLY A 30 29.71 14.14 -50.24
CA GLY A 30 30.02 13.01 -49.37
C GLY A 30 30.94 13.45 -48.23
N SER A 31 30.49 13.33 -46.98
CA SER A 31 31.36 13.40 -45.81
C SER A 31 30.91 12.35 -44.79
N THR A 32 31.73 11.32 -44.63
CA THR A 32 31.49 10.22 -43.69
C THR A 32 31.73 10.67 -42.26
N SER A 33 30.76 11.37 -41.68
CA SER A 33 30.72 11.61 -40.23
C SER A 33 30.27 10.33 -39.54
N ASN A 34 31.24 9.56 -39.04
CA ASN A 34 30.98 8.34 -38.27
C ASN A 34 30.57 8.71 -36.85
N ALA A 35 29.37 9.28 -36.69
CA ALA A 35 28.78 9.53 -35.40
C ALA A 35 28.61 8.19 -34.66
N PRO A 36 28.95 8.09 -33.37
CA PRO A 36 28.67 6.88 -32.61
C PRO A 36 27.16 6.71 -32.56
N VAL A 37 26.65 5.66 -33.22
CA VAL A 37 25.26 5.25 -33.09
C VAL A 37 25.06 4.85 -31.64
N GLY A 38 24.51 5.78 -30.85
CA GLY A 38 24.22 5.56 -29.44
C GLY A 38 23.31 4.37 -29.31
N ARG A 39 23.88 3.24 -28.86
CA ARG A 39 23.14 2.00 -28.66
C ARG A 39 22.05 2.28 -27.63
N ALA A 40 20.80 2.34 -28.08
CA ALA A 40 19.67 2.48 -27.18
C ALA A 40 19.74 1.33 -26.16
N ALA A 41 19.82 1.68 -24.88
CA ALA A 41 19.94 0.72 -23.79
C ALA A 41 18.85 -0.37 -23.92
N SER A 42 19.15 -1.59 -23.50
CA SER A 42 18.14 -2.65 -23.50
C SER A 42 17.01 -2.32 -22.51
N ALA A 43 15.85 -2.98 -22.64
CA ALA A 43 14.76 -2.79 -21.69
C ALA A 43 15.19 -3.16 -20.25
N SER A 44 15.95 -4.25 -20.10
CA SER A 44 16.52 -4.68 -18.82
C SER A 44 17.50 -3.64 -18.25
N GLU A 45 18.41 -3.12 -19.08
CA GLU A 45 19.40 -2.11 -18.69
C GLU A 45 18.76 -0.78 -18.28
N ARG A 46 17.63 -0.39 -18.90
CA ARG A 46 16.82 0.75 -18.43
C ARG A 46 16.14 0.47 -17.09
N VAL A 47 15.55 -0.70 -16.89
CA VAL A 47 14.92 -1.07 -15.63
C VAL A 47 15.95 -1.09 -14.50
N GLU A 48 17.10 -1.73 -14.72
CA GLU A 48 18.21 -1.80 -13.76
C GLU A 48 18.79 -0.41 -13.45
N THR A 49 18.97 0.45 -14.46
CA THR A 49 19.41 1.85 -14.26
C THR A 49 18.40 2.65 -13.44
N ASN A 50 17.10 2.50 -13.70
CA ASN A 50 16.06 3.16 -12.94
C ASN A 50 16.07 2.67 -11.49
N THR A 51 16.05 1.36 -11.23
CA THR A 51 16.09 0.80 -9.87
C THR A 51 17.30 1.29 -9.07
N VAL A 52 18.48 1.43 -9.69
CA VAL A 52 19.67 2.00 -9.02
C VAL A 52 19.54 3.51 -8.75
N ALA A 53 18.82 4.27 -9.58
CA ALA A 53 18.53 5.68 -9.34
C ALA A 53 17.45 5.89 -8.27
N ASP A 54 16.42 5.06 -8.28
CA ASP A 54 15.32 5.01 -7.32
C ASP A 54 15.86 4.69 -5.92
N GLU A 55 16.74 3.69 -5.81
CA GLU A 55 17.39 3.29 -4.56
C GLU A 55 18.27 4.41 -3.97
N ARG A 56 19.12 5.05 -4.79
CA ARG A 56 19.93 6.22 -4.36
C ARG A 56 19.07 7.41 -3.93
N THR A 57 17.90 7.58 -4.54
CA THR A 57 16.95 8.64 -4.19
C THR A 57 16.32 8.33 -2.83
N LEU A 58 15.98 7.07 -2.57
CA LEU A 58 15.46 6.61 -1.28
C LEU A 58 16.52 6.76 -0.18
N ASP A 59 17.76 6.36 -0.41
CA ASP A 59 18.88 6.55 0.54
C ASP A 59 19.03 8.03 0.93
N ALA A 60 18.98 8.93 -0.05
CA ALA A 60 19.06 10.37 0.18
C ALA A 60 17.86 10.91 0.99
N TRP A 61 16.65 10.37 0.79
CA TRP A 61 15.46 10.75 1.56
C TRP A 61 15.51 10.22 3.00
N CYS A 62 15.99 9.00 3.21
CA CYS A 62 16.24 8.45 4.55
C CYS A 62 17.24 9.33 5.31
N ALA A 63 18.38 9.68 4.71
CA ALA A 63 19.37 10.57 5.32
C ALA A 63 18.82 11.99 5.58
N GLU A 64 17.91 12.51 4.73
CA GLU A 64 17.24 13.79 4.95
C GLU A 64 16.30 13.74 6.18
N ILE A 65 15.58 12.63 6.38
CA ILE A 65 14.70 12.42 7.54
C ILE A 65 15.50 12.18 8.83
N GLU A 66 16.62 11.46 8.74
CA GLU A 66 17.56 11.28 9.86
C GLU A 66 18.14 12.60 10.37
N ALA A 67 18.37 13.56 9.47
CA ALA A 67 18.84 14.90 9.81
C ALA A 67 17.72 15.87 10.23
N GLU A 68 16.52 15.74 9.64
CA GLU A 68 15.36 16.60 9.88
C GLU A 68 14.06 15.75 9.83
N PRO A 69 13.60 15.21 10.97
CA PRO A 69 12.47 14.26 11.03
C PRO A 69 11.20 14.74 10.33
N THR A 70 10.92 16.05 10.39
CA THR A 70 9.72 16.67 9.80
C THR A 70 9.62 16.50 8.27
N ARG A 71 10.72 16.12 7.59
CA ARG A 71 10.74 15.83 6.15
C ARG A 71 9.88 14.64 5.77
N ILE A 72 9.62 13.70 6.69
CA ILE A 72 8.75 12.55 6.47
C ILE A 72 7.38 12.99 5.91
N ARG A 73 6.84 14.12 6.39
CA ARG A 73 5.55 14.71 6.01
C ARG A 73 5.42 15.01 4.52
N THR A 74 6.54 15.17 3.80
CA THR A 74 6.57 15.40 2.35
C THR A 74 7.10 14.20 1.56
N ARG A 75 8.05 13.45 2.12
CA ARG A 75 8.64 12.27 1.45
C ARG A 75 7.70 11.07 1.44
N PHE A 76 7.01 10.81 2.55
CA PHE A 76 6.08 9.70 2.71
C PHE A 76 4.93 9.71 1.67
N PRO A 77 4.20 10.83 1.43
CA PRO A 77 3.19 10.85 0.37
C PRO A 77 3.78 10.86 -1.04
N ALA A 78 4.99 11.40 -1.22
CA ALA A 78 5.65 11.47 -2.53
C ALA A 78 6.17 10.11 -3.05
N ALA A 79 6.39 9.13 -2.17
CA ALA A 79 6.95 7.80 -2.47
C ALA A 79 6.44 7.16 -3.78
N ALA A 80 5.12 7.05 -3.93
CA ALA A 80 4.48 6.41 -5.08
C ALA A 80 4.65 7.20 -6.40
N ARG A 81 4.98 8.49 -6.36
CA ARG A 81 5.13 9.34 -7.54
C ARG A 81 6.58 9.48 -7.98
N GLU A 82 7.50 9.56 -7.03
CA GLU A 82 8.91 9.93 -7.30
C GLU A 82 9.87 8.73 -7.34
N ILE A 83 9.55 7.62 -6.64
CA ILE A 83 10.46 6.45 -6.52
C ILE A 83 9.84 5.22 -7.19
N GLY A 84 8.55 4.96 -7.01
CA GLY A 84 7.91 3.88 -7.78
C GLY A 84 6.49 3.54 -7.32
N ARG A 85 5.66 3.14 -8.28
CA ARG A 85 4.30 2.64 -8.05
C ARG A 85 4.12 1.28 -8.66
N THR A 86 3.49 0.39 -7.91
CA THR A 86 3.07 -0.93 -8.37
C THR A 86 2.04 -0.80 -9.49
N PRO A 87 2.29 -1.36 -10.70
CA PRO A 87 1.35 -1.25 -11.81
C PRO A 87 0.02 -1.95 -11.51
N GLY A 88 -1.04 -1.14 -11.40
CA GLY A 88 -2.37 -1.61 -10.99
C GLY A 88 -2.47 -1.76 -9.48
N THR A 89 -3.46 -1.09 -8.87
CA THR A 89 -3.79 -1.28 -7.47
C THR A 89 -4.51 -2.61 -7.30
N SER A 90 -3.76 -3.68 -7.01
CA SER A 90 -4.37 -4.95 -6.57
C SER A 90 -5.31 -4.68 -5.40
N ALA A 91 -6.51 -5.27 -5.43
CA ALA A 91 -7.44 -5.21 -4.29
C ALA A 91 -7.04 -6.20 -3.18
N GLU A 92 -6.16 -7.16 -3.49
CA GLU A 92 -5.82 -8.28 -2.61
C GLU A 92 -5.16 -7.82 -1.30
N PRO A 93 -5.68 -8.26 -0.13
CA PRO A 93 -5.03 -8.05 1.16
C PRO A 93 -3.63 -8.70 1.18
N GLY A 94 -2.66 -7.99 1.75
CA GLY A 94 -1.28 -8.48 1.85
C GLY A 94 -0.49 -8.51 0.54
N ALA A 95 -1.01 -7.99 -0.57
CA ALA A 95 -0.22 -7.79 -1.78
C ALA A 95 0.98 -6.86 -1.51
N GLU A 96 2.18 -7.31 -1.88
CA GLU A 96 3.40 -6.51 -1.85
C GLU A 96 3.33 -5.35 -2.84
N ARG A 97 3.91 -4.19 -2.48
CA ARG A 97 3.96 -2.99 -3.33
C ARG A 97 5.27 -2.26 -3.18
N VAL A 98 5.75 -1.70 -4.30
CA VAL A 98 6.94 -0.84 -4.33
C VAL A 98 6.77 0.35 -3.40
N GLU A 99 5.63 1.05 -3.49
CA GLU A 99 5.33 2.23 -2.69
C GLU A 99 5.24 1.95 -1.17
N ASP A 100 5.01 0.71 -0.74
CA ASP A 100 5.08 0.33 0.66
C ASP A 100 6.53 0.18 1.12
N GLY A 101 7.36 -0.55 0.37
CA GLY A 101 8.77 -0.76 0.70
C GLY A 101 9.52 0.56 0.86
N VAL A 102 9.23 1.53 -0.03
CA VAL A 102 9.71 2.91 0.10
C VAL A 102 9.25 3.54 1.42
N ARG A 103 7.95 3.55 1.70
CA ARG A 103 7.36 4.18 2.90
C ARG A 103 7.82 3.54 4.21
N LEU A 104 8.01 2.21 4.23
CA LEU A 104 8.55 1.47 5.38
C LEU A 104 10.00 1.90 5.67
N ARG A 105 10.85 2.02 4.64
CA ARG A 105 12.22 2.54 4.80
C ARG A 105 12.25 3.98 5.31
N LEU A 106 11.33 4.83 4.87
CA LEU A 106 11.20 6.20 5.39
C LEU A 106 10.74 6.22 6.86
N LEU A 107 9.83 5.31 7.26
CA LEU A 107 9.42 5.16 8.67
C LEU A 107 10.53 4.59 9.56
N ALA A 108 11.35 3.67 9.05
CA ALA A 108 12.52 3.17 9.77
C ALA A 108 13.56 4.28 10.02
N ALA A 109 13.81 5.14 9.02
CA ALA A 109 14.66 6.33 9.17
C ALA A 109 14.09 7.32 10.20
N LEU A 110 12.77 7.58 10.17
CA LEU A 110 12.09 8.40 11.18
C LEU A 110 12.23 7.81 12.59
N GLY A 111 12.03 6.50 12.73
CA GLY A 111 12.19 5.77 13.99
C GLY A 111 13.61 5.89 14.53
N GLY A 112 14.63 5.73 13.69
CA GLY A 112 16.03 5.94 14.06
C GLY A 112 16.31 7.37 14.52
N ALA A 113 15.80 8.37 13.81
CA ALA A 113 15.98 9.78 14.14
C ALA A 113 15.32 10.19 15.47
N LEU A 114 14.19 9.57 15.80
CA LEU A 114 13.38 9.86 16.99
C LEU A 114 13.46 8.76 18.06
N ALA A 115 14.47 7.88 18.02
CA ALA A 115 14.60 6.74 18.94
C ALA A 115 14.70 7.13 20.43
N GLY A 116 15.09 8.38 20.73
CA GLY A 116 15.11 8.94 22.09
C GLY A 116 13.86 9.74 22.47
N ASP A 117 12.90 9.93 21.56
CA ASP A 117 11.69 10.73 21.76
C ASP A 117 10.45 9.98 21.20
N PRO A 118 9.91 9.00 21.96
CA PRO A 118 8.78 8.19 21.54
C PRO A 118 7.48 8.99 21.43
N ASP A 119 7.39 10.15 22.07
CA ASP A 119 6.22 11.03 21.99
C ASP A 119 6.24 11.82 20.68
N ALA A 120 7.40 12.36 20.26
CA ALA A 120 7.58 12.96 18.94
C ALA A 120 7.39 11.93 17.80
N LEU A 121 7.95 10.71 17.94
CA LEU A 121 7.74 9.63 16.97
C LEU A 121 6.25 9.30 16.83
N SER A 122 5.54 9.23 17.96
CA SER A 122 4.09 9.02 17.97
C SER A 122 3.36 10.13 17.22
N ILE A 123 3.68 11.41 17.46
CA ILE A 123 3.02 12.55 16.77
C ILE A 123 3.17 12.43 15.25
N GLU A 124 4.38 12.21 14.72
CA GLU A 124 4.58 12.09 13.27
C GLU A 124 3.84 10.87 12.69
N VAL A 125 3.88 9.72 13.36
CA VAL A 125 3.17 8.49 12.93
C VAL A 125 1.65 8.70 12.90
N HIS A 126 1.10 9.41 13.90
CA HIS A 126 -0.34 9.73 13.93
C HIS A 126 -0.73 10.74 12.85
N ASP A 127 0.09 11.77 12.59
CA ASP A 127 -0.19 12.74 11.53
C ASP A 127 -0.16 12.09 10.14
N LEU A 128 0.83 11.23 9.87
CA LEU A 128 0.91 10.44 8.63
C LEU A 128 -0.33 9.56 8.43
N TYR A 129 -0.81 8.91 9.49
CA TYR A 129 -2.03 8.08 9.41
C TYR A 129 -3.31 8.93 9.30
N ARG A 130 -3.40 10.04 10.03
CA ARG A 130 -4.59 10.89 10.11
C ARG A 130 -4.86 11.65 8.81
N PHE A 131 -3.81 12.13 8.16
CA PHE A 131 -3.90 12.96 6.96
C PHE A 131 -3.60 12.21 5.67
N GLY A 132 -3.07 10.98 5.75
CA GLY A 132 -2.76 10.15 4.59
C GLY A 132 -3.97 9.49 3.94
N ASP A 133 -3.81 9.14 2.66
CA ASP A 133 -4.77 8.32 1.92
C ASP A 133 -4.78 6.84 2.40
N ALA A 134 -5.61 6.00 1.76
CA ALA A 134 -5.74 4.60 2.17
C ALA A 134 -4.47 3.76 1.93
N ASP A 135 -3.63 4.10 0.94
CA ASP A 135 -2.37 3.41 0.66
C ASP A 135 -1.27 3.89 1.64
N GLU A 136 -1.28 5.18 2.00
CA GLU A 136 -0.42 5.80 2.99
C GLU A 136 -0.71 5.28 4.41
N ARG A 137 -1.98 5.26 4.83
CA ARG A 137 -2.42 4.66 6.09
C ARG A 137 -2.05 3.19 6.19
N ARG A 138 -2.16 2.45 5.07
CA ARG A 138 -1.73 1.05 5.01
C ARG A 138 -0.23 0.91 5.23
N ALA A 139 0.59 1.75 4.61
CA ALA A 139 2.03 1.73 4.80
C ALA A 139 2.44 2.11 6.24
N VAL A 140 1.71 3.02 6.90
CA VAL A 140 1.92 3.29 8.34
C VAL A 140 1.68 2.03 9.17
N LEU A 141 0.53 1.36 9.01
CA LEU A 141 0.20 0.14 9.76
C LEU A 141 1.22 -0.98 9.54
N LEU A 142 1.66 -1.20 8.30
CA LEU A 142 2.73 -2.16 7.97
C LEU A 142 4.06 -1.78 8.63
N GLY A 143 4.39 -0.49 8.69
CA GLY A 143 5.61 0.03 9.30
C GLY A 143 5.64 -0.02 10.83
N LEU A 144 4.49 -0.05 11.52
CA LEU A 144 4.43 -0.10 12.99
C LEU A 144 5.24 -1.27 13.58
N GLY A 145 5.27 -2.43 12.90
CA GLY A 145 6.06 -3.58 13.33
C GLY A 145 7.58 -3.37 13.28
N GLN A 146 8.08 -2.45 12.46
CA GLN A 146 9.53 -2.15 12.37
C GLN A 146 9.99 -1.18 13.45
N ILE A 147 9.08 -0.37 14.00
CA ILE A 147 9.34 0.64 15.04
C ILE A 147 8.71 0.26 16.38
N GLU A 148 8.30 -1.00 16.54
CA GLU A 148 7.40 -1.42 17.62
C GLU A 148 7.98 -1.25 19.03
N ASP A 149 9.29 -1.44 19.18
CA ASP A 149 10.02 -1.21 20.43
C ASP A 149 10.27 0.27 20.73
N LEU A 150 10.28 1.12 19.68
CA LEU A 150 10.52 2.56 19.80
C LEU A 150 9.25 3.31 20.19
N ILE A 151 8.11 2.95 19.57
CA ILE A 151 6.83 3.63 19.79
C ILE A 151 6.06 3.06 21.01
N GLY A 152 6.33 1.81 21.40
CA GLY A 152 5.63 1.13 22.49
C GLY A 152 4.17 0.87 22.14
N ASP A 153 3.24 1.16 23.06
CA ASP A 153 1.79 1.01 22.83
C ASP A 153 1.12 2.25 22.20
N ARG A 154 1.88 3.32 21.95
CA ARG A 154 1.33 4.64 21.62
C ARG A 154 0.48 4.71 20.35
N ALA A 155 0.70 3.79 19.40
CA ALA A 155 -0.06 3.70 18.14
C ALA A 155 -1.10 2.56 18.11
N LEU A 156 -1.46 1.98 19.28
CA LEU A 156 -2.45 0.90 19.36
C LEU A 156 -3.86 1.37 18.98
N ASP A 157 -4.18 2.65 19.16
CA ASP A 157 -5.41 3.27 18.70
C ASP A 157 -5.52 3.27 17.15
N LEU A 158 -4.41 3.43 16.43
CA LEU A 158 -4.36 3.35 14.96
C LEU A 158 -4.74 1.95 14.46
N VAL A 159 -4.31 0.90 15.17
CA VAL A 159 -4.75 -0.49 14.93
C VAL A 159 -6.26 -0.61 15.18
N HIS A 160 -6.75 -0.08 16.31
CA HIS A 160 -8.18 -0.10 16.62
C HIS A 160 -9.07 0.71 15.65
N ASP A 161 -8.54 1.77 15.04
CA ASP A 161 -9.22 2.52 13.97
C ASP A 161 -9.26 1.71 12.67
N ALA A 162 -8.12 1.15 12.26
CA ALA A 162 -8.03 0.29 11.07
C ALA A 162 -9.02 -0.90 11.13
N LEU A 163 -9.13 -1.55 12.30
CA LEU A 163 -10.07 -2.65 12.55
C LEU A 163 -11.55 -2.23 12.53
N ARG A 164 -11.87 -0.95 12.76
CA ARG A 164 -13.23 -0.40 12.59
C ARG A 164 -13.61 -0.20 11.12
N THR A 165 -12.65 -0.07 10.20
CA THR A 165 -12.92 0.07 8.77
C THR A 165 -13.47 -1.22 8.16
N ASN A 166 -13.97 -1.15 6.92
CA ASN A 166 -14.25 -2.33 6.09
C ASN A 166 -13.26 -2.45 4.91
N ASP A 167 -12.11 -1.77 4.94
CA ASP A 167 -11.08 -1.92 3.91
C ASP A 167 -10.20 -3.14 4.26
N PRO A 168 -10.27 -4.24 3.48
CA PRO A 168 -9.49 -5.45 3.77
C PRO A 168 -7.98 -5.21 3.76
N ARG A 169 -7.51 -4.19 3.03
CA ARG A 169 -6.10 -3.85 2.89
C ARG A 169 -5.57 -3.19 4.18
N LEU A 170 -6.38 -2.34 4.82
CA LEU A 170 -6.06 -1.75 6.13
C LEU A 170 -6.17 -2.78 7.25
N VAL A 171 -7.22 -3.61 7.26
CA VAL A 171 -7.41 -4.67 8.27
C VAL A 171 -6.25 -5.66 8.25
N ALA A 172 -5.76 -6.08 7.07
CA ALA A 172 -4.60 -6.95 6.95
C ALA A 172 -3.31 -6.30 7.45
N ALA A 173 -3.05 -5.03 7.10
CA ALA A 173 -1.86 -4.33 7.55
C ALA A 173 -1.84 -4.08 9.06
N ALA A 174 -3.00 -3.81 9.66
CA ALA A 174 -3.15 -3.62 11.10
C ALA A 174 -2.85 -4.87 11.94
N LEU A 175 -2.79 -6.05 11.31
CA LEU A 175 -2.62 -7.35 11.97
C LEU A 175 -1.24 -8.00 11.75
N GLY A 176 -0.24 -7.19 11.37
CA GLY A 176 1.18 -7.56 11.46
C GLY A 176 1.70 -7.65 12.90
N THR A 177 3.02 -7.71 13.10
CA THR A 177 3.65 -8.01 14.42
C THR A 177 3.20 -7.08 15.55
N TYR A 178 2.98 -5.80 15.25
CA TYR A 178 2.52 -4.80 16.21
C TYR A 178 1.17 -5.16 16.87
N ALA A 179 0.32 -5.95 16.21
CA ALA A 179 -0.95 -6.45 16.77
C ALA A 179 -0.78 -7.44 17.94
N SER A 180 0.45 -7.88 18.23
CA SER A 180 0.79 -8.58 19.47
C SER A 180 0.35 -7.83 20.74
N ARG A 181 0.32 -6.49 20.69
CA ARG A 181 -0.13 -5.57 21.76
C ARG A 181 -1.64 -5.54 21.99
N LEU A 182 -2.44 -6.15 21.11
CA LEU A 182 -3.87 -6.32 21.35
C LEU A 182 -4.09 -7.31 22.52
N ASP A 183 -4.99 -6.94 23.43
CA ASP A 183 -5.56 -7.89 24.39
C ASP A 183 -6.27 -9.03 23.66
N ASP A 184 -6.41 -10.18 24.33
CA ASP A 184 -6.96 -11.37 23.68
C ASP A 184 -8.39 -11.16 23.16
N ALA A 185 -9.21 -10.32 23.82
CA ALA A 185 -10.59 -10.10 23.38
C ALA A 185 -10.62 -9.27 22.09
N ALA A 186 -9.83 -8.20 22.02
CA ALA A 186 -9.65 -7.39 20.82
C ALA A 186 -9.04 -8.21 19.67
N TRP A 187 -8.02 -9.03 19.95
CA TRP A 187 -7.40 -9.90 18.95
C TRP A 187 -8.36 -10.95 18.39
N ARG A 188 -9.15 -11.65 19.23
CA ARG A 188 -10.18 -12.59 18.76
C ARG A 188 -11.23 -11.92 17.86
N GLN A 189 -11.67 -10.71 18.21
CA GLN A 189 -12.60 -9.93 17.39
C GLN A 189 -11.96 -9.50 16.06
N ALA A 190 -10.67 -9.19 16.04
CA ALA A 190 -9.92 -8.90 14.82
C ALA A 190 -9.79 -10.12 13.88
N VAL A 191 -9.60 -11.33 14.43
CA VAL A 191 -9.61 -12.58 13.65
C VAL A 191 -10.99 -12.84 13.03
N LEU A 192 -12.08 -12.66 13.78
CA LEU A 192 -13.44 -12.72 13.21
C LEU A 192 -13.66 -11.67 12.12
N LYS A 193 -13.18 -10.44 12.35
CA LYS A 193 -13.26 -9.35 11.36
C LYS A 193 -12.57 -9.75 10.06
N CYS A 194 -11.40 -10.38 10.11
CA CYS A 194 -10.71 -10.88 8.92
C CYS A 194 -11.57 -11.87 8.12
N LEU A 195 -12.15 -12.87 8.79
CA LEU A 195 -13.05 -13.85 8.18
C LEU A 195 -14.30 -13.21 7.56
N PHE A 196 -14.78 -12.10 8.13
CA PHE A 196 -15.91 -11.34 7.60
C PHE A 196 -15.56 -10.47 6.39
N VAL A 197 -14.42 -9.77 6.40
CA VAL A 197 -13.99 -8.88 5.30
C VAL A 197 -13.14 -9.56 4.22
N GLY A 198 -12.85 -10.86 4.36
CA GLY A 198 -12.07 -11.63 3.38
C GLY A 198 -10.55 -11.43 3.47
N VAL A 199 -10.03 -11.05 4.63
CA VAL A 199 -8.58 -11.03 4.87
C VAL A 199 -8.10 -12.45 5.18
N PRO A 200 -7.12 -12.99 4.43
CA PRO A 200 -6.57 -14.31 4.72
C PRO A 200 -5.87 -14.36 6.08
N LEU A 201 -6.20 -15.33 6.92
CA LEU A 201 -5.68 -15.44 8.28
C LEU A 201 -4.17 -15.69 8.33
N ARG A 202 -3.56 -16.22 7.26
CA ARG A 202 -2.09 -16.31 7.12
C ARG A 202 -1.34 -14.97 7.23
N LEU A 203 -2.04 -13.84 7.13
CA LEU A 203 -1.49 -12.48 7.29
C LEU A 203 -1.57 -11.98 8.75
N VAL A 204 -2.27 -12.70 9.63
CA VAL A 204 -2.48 -12.31 11.03
C VAL A 204 -1.34 -12.85 11.89
N ALA A 205 -0.61 -11.95 12.55
CA ALA A 205 0.38 -12.32 13.55
C ALA A 205 -0.29 -12.90 14.81
N GLY A 206 0.36 -13.90 15.42
CA GLY A 206 -0.08 -14.46 16.70
C GLY A 206 -1.15 -15.56 16.60
N LEU A 207 -1.40 -16.16 15.43
CA LEU A 207 -2.42 -17.22 15.28
C LEU A 207 -2.24 -18.41 16.23
N GLU A 208 -1.03 -18.67 16.70
CA GLU A 208 -0.72 -19.66 17.72
C GLU A 208 -1.35 -19.36 19.10
N ARG A 209 -1.81 -18.12 19.34
CA ARG A 209 -2.63 -17.72 20.50
C ARG A 209 -4.08 -18.22 20.42
N ALA A 210 -4.49 -18.87 19.33
CA ALA A 210 -5.88 -19.31 19.12
C ALA A 210 -6.36 -20.30 20.20
N ASP A 211 -7.34 -19.86 20.98
CA ASP A 211 -7.92 -20.61 22.10
C ASP A 211 -9.33 -21.15 21.82
N ASP A 212 -9.94 -21.79 22.81
CA ASP A 212 -11.26 -22.40 22.67
C ASP A 212 -12.37 -21.37 22.51
N GLU A 213 -12.20 -20.16 23.05
CA GLU A 213 -13.14 -19.05 22.85
C GLU A 213 -13.11 -18.57 21.40
N LEU A 214 -11.92 -18.43 20.80
CA LEU A 214 -11.82 -18.14 19.36
C LEU A 214 -12.44 -19.25 18.51
N ARG A 215 -12.16 -20.53 18.82
CA ARG A 215 -12.76 -21.67 18.11
C ARG A 215 -14.29 -21.65 18.19
N ARG A 216 -14.86 -21.37 19.37
CA ARG A 216 -16.31 -21.20 19.57
C ARG A 216 -16.86 -20.04 18.73
N MET A 217 -16.23 -18.87 18.80
CA MET A 217 -16.60 -17.68 18.02
C MET A 217 -16.59 -17.95 16.50
N VAL A 218 -15.59 -18.66 15.98
CA VAL A 218 -15.52 -19.04 14.56
C VAL A 218 -16.57 -20.09 14.19
N ALA A 219 -16.90 -21.01 15.09
CA ALA A 219 -17.98 -21.97 14.91
C ALA A 219 -19.36 -21.30 14.81
N ASP A 220 -19.64 -20.32 15.69
CA ASP A 220 -20.88 -19.53 15.65
C ASP A 220 -20.99 -18.76 14.33
N TYR A 221 -19.93 -18.04 13.92
CA TYR A 221 -19.84 -17.38 12.62
C TYR A 221 -20.10 -18.35 11.45
N ALA A 222 -19.49 -19.53 11.47
CA ALA A 222 -19.66 -20.54 10.43
C ALA A 222 -21.08 -21.14 10.41
N ALA A 223 -21.77 -21.21 11.56
CA ALA A 223 -23.17 -21.61 11.64
C ALA A 223 -24.09 -20.53 11.05
N GLU A 224 -23.90 -19.25 11.39
CA GLU A 224 -24.64 -18.12 10.82
C GLU A 224 -24.48 -18.00 9.31
N ARG A 225 -23.26 -18.22 8.78
CA ARG A 225 -22.99 -18.26 7.33
C ARG A 225 -23.81 -19.34 6.64
N ARG A 226 -23.78 -20.58 7.16
CA ARG A 226 -24.54 -21.72 6.62
C ARG A 226 -26.05 -21.53 6.71
N ALA A 227 -26.56 -21.02 7.84
CA ALA A 227 -27.98 -20.71 8.03
C ALA A 227 -28.49 -19.66 7.04
N ALA A 228 -27.64 -18.70 6.65
CA ALA A 228 -27.91 -17.71 5.61
C ALA A 228 -27.67 -18.23 4.17
N GLY A 229 -27.36 -19.53 3.97
CA GLY A 229 -27.06 -20.11 2.65
C GLY A 229 -25.75 -19.62 2.03
N ARG A 230 -24.83 -19.06 2.82
CA ARG A 230 -23.56 -18.48 2.36
C ARG A 230 -22.41 -19.43 2.65
N GLU A 231 -21.42 -19.47 1.75
CA GLU A 231 -20.21 -20.27 1.92
C GLU A 231 -19.41 -19.84 3.17
N VAL A 232 -18.75 -20.80 3.82
CA VAL A 232 -17.86 -20.58 4.96
C VAL A 232 -16.43 -20.44 4.43
N PRO A 233 -15.69 -19.36 4.75
CA PRO A 233 -14.30 -19.18 4.30
C PRO A 233 -13.41 -20.37 4.67
N ALA A 234 -12.50 -20.76 3.78
CA ALA A 234 -11.59 -21.89 4.01
C ALA A 234 -10.78 -21.74 5.31
N ASP A 235 -10.28 -20.53 5.59
CA ASP A 235 -9.54 -20.22 6.83
C ASP A 235 -10.39 -20.40 8.10
N ALA A 236 -11.72 -20.27 8.03
CA ALA A 236 -12.60 -20.55 9.18
C ALA A 236 -12.74 -22.06 9.42
N LEU A 237 -12.61 -22.90 8.38
CA LEU A 237 -12.75 -24.35 8.51
C LEU A 237 -11.64 -25.00 9.35
N SER A 238 -10.44 -24.39 9.40
CA SER A 238 -9.31 -24.89 10.20
C SER A 238 -9.53 -24.78 11.72
N PHE A 239 -10.49 -23.95 12.16
CA PHE A 239 -10.88 -23.79 13.56
C PHE A 239 -12.03 -24.70 13.98
N LEU A 240 -12.70 -25.36 13.02
CA LEU A 240 -13.86 -26.20 13.30
C LEU A 240 -13.41 -27.63 13.66
N PRO A 241 -14.16 -28.34 14.53
CA PRO A 241 -13.97 -29.77 14.69
C PRO A 241 -14.14 -30.48 13.35
N ALA A 242 -13.34 -31.52 13.10
CA ALA A 242 -13.47 -32.33 11.90
C ALA A 242 -14.92 -32.86 11.78
N PRO A 243 -15.52 -32.83 10.57
CA PRO A 243 -16.88 -33.33 10.40
C PRO A 243 -16.94 -34.79 10.80
N THR A 244 -17.70 -35.11 11.84
CA THR A 244 -18.01 -36.48 12.21
C THR A 244 -18.67 -37.15 11.02
N GLN A 245 -18.04 -38.21 10.51
CA GLN A 245 -18.67 -39.06 9.50
C GLN A 245 -19.85 -39.76 10.16
N THR A 246 -21.04 -39.19 10.05
CA THR A 246 -22.28 -39.87 10.41
C THR A 246 -22.47 -40.99 9.40
N THR A 247 -22.02 -42.19 9.76
CA THR A 247 -22.31 -43.43 9.04
C THR A 247 -23.83 -43.53 8.89
N ARG A 248 -24.33 -43.29 7.67
CA ARG A 248 -25.71 -43.61 7.33
C ARG A 248 -25.81 -45.11 7.13
N GLU A 249 -25.96 -45.84 8.24
CA GLU A 249 -26.49 -47.20 8.17
C GLU A 249 -27.86 -47.13 7.46
N SER A 250 -28.06 -48.04 6.51
CA SER A 250 -29.17 -48.05 5.55
C SER A 250 -30.17 -49.16 5.85
#